data_AF-A0A960J4S6-F1
#
_entry.id   AF-A0A960J4S6-F1
#
_cell.length_a   1.000
_cell.length_b   1.000
_cell.length_c   1.000
_cell.angle_alpha   90.00
_cell.angle_beta   90.00
_cell.angle_gamma   90.00
#
_symmetry.space_group_name_H-M   'P 1'
#
loop_
_entity.id
_entity.type
_entity.pdbx_description
1 polymer ?
#
loop_
_entity_poly.entity_id
_entity_poly.type
_entity_poly.pdbx_seq_one_letter_code
_entity_poly.pdbx_strand_id
1 'polypeptide(L)'
;MSAPRWLTPAERRTLEAALERLFPADDAGAPGARGAGVADYVDGLLGAFLVDPPRIWAGGPFSGRHGGDDGFSTFLTLGPVEELAWRTRIEGSQGRPEREWNGPVVGWQERYRAGLAGLGTDFAELDGAAQDARLADDPDFADLLHTHGCEGLYGDPVYGGNRGGAGWRSIAFAGDAQPRGHTPVEVTGRE
;
A
#
# COMPACT_ATOMS: atom_id res chain seq x y z
N MET A 1 -8.74 -3.99 -11.43
CA MET A 1 -7.70 -2.97 -11.70
C MET A 1 -6.39 -3.63 -12.13
N SER A 2 -5.75 -3.03 -13.12
CA SER A 2 -4.30 -2.81 -13.32
C SER A 2 -4.25 -1.64 -14.34
N ALA A 3 -3.43 -0.61 -14.27
CA ALA A 3 -2.01 -0.56 -13.97
C ALA A 3 -1.64 0.74 -13.24
N PRO A 4 -0.73 0.66 -12.28
CA PRO A 4 0.57 1.30 -12.49
C PRO A 4 1.67 0.23 -12.65
N ARG A 5 2.78 0.66 -13.24
CA ARG A 5 4.01 -0.13 -13.45
C ARG A 5 5.20 0.80 -13.35
N TRP A 6 5.25 1.49 -12.22
CA TRP A 6 6.36 2.38 -11.93
C TRP A 6 7.62 1.56 -11.65
N LEU A 7 7.45 0.41 -10.97
CA LEU A 7 8.49 -0.59 -10.78
C LEU A 7 8.77 -1.39 -12.05
N THR A 8 10.05 -1.67 -12.29
CA THR A 8 10.48 -2.70 -13.25
C THR A 8 10.14 -4.10 -12.73
N PRO A 9 10.09 -5.12 -13.61
CA PRO A 9 9.87 -6.50 -13.18
C PRO A 9 10.92 -7.02 -12.18
N ALA A 10 12.16 -6.53 -12.25
CA ALA A 10 13.23 -6.92 -11.33
C ALA A 10 13.01 -6.29 -9.95
N GLU A 11 12.77 -4.97 -9.90
CA GLU A 11 12.46 -4.24 -8.66
C GLU A 11 11.22 -4.82 -7.98
N ARG A 12 10.17 -5.16 -8.75
CA ARG A 12 8.95 -5.78 -8.21
C ARG A 12 9.23 -7.13 -7.54
N ARG A 13 10.10 -7.97 -8.13
CA ARG A 13 10.48 -9.26 -7.50
C ARG A 13 11.22 -9.06 -6.19
N THR A 14 12.17 -8.11 -6.15
CA THR A 14 12.89 -7.78 -4.91
C THR A 14 11.94 -7.24 -3.85
N LEU A 15 11.04 -6.33 -4.24
CA LEU A 15 10.02 -5.78 -3.34
C LEU A 15 9.09 -6.86 -2.77
N GLU A 16 8.59 -7.77 -3.62
CA GLU A 16 7.74 -8.88 -3.17
C GLU A 16 8.47 -9.78 -2.16
N ALA A 17 9.75 -10.07 -2.38
CA ALA A 17 10.54 -10.86 -1.43
C ALA A 17 10.74 -10.11 -0.10
N ALA A 18 11.07 -8.82 -0.14
CA ALA A 18 11.28 -8.00 1.05
C ALA A 18 10.00 -7.86 1.89
N LEU A 19 8.87 -7.55 1.25
CA LEU A 19 7.58 -7.43 1.93
C LEU A 19 7.12 -8.79 2.49
N GLU A 20 7.32 -9.89 1.77
CA GLU A 20 6.98 -11.23 2.28
C GLU A 20 7.84 -11.60 3.50
N ARG A 21 9.12 -11.19 3.52
CA ARG A 21 10.00 -11.42 4.66
C ARG A 21 9.52 -10.68 5.91
N LEU A 22 9.02 -9.45 5.74
CA LEU A 22 8.47 -8.62 6.81
C LEU A 22 7.06 -9.06 7.27
N PHE A 23 6.23 -9.50 6.32
CA PHE A 23 4.85 -9.92 6.56
C PHE A 23 4.61 -11.30 5.93
N PRO A 24 5.10 -12.37 6.57
CA PRO A 24 4.92 -13.73 6.06
C PRO A 24 3.47 -14.18 6.21
N ALA A 25 3.06 -15.11 5.36
CA ALA A 25 1.86 -15.90 5.64
C ALA A 25 2.11 -16.83 6.84
N ASP A 26 1.05 -17.19 7.55
CA ASP A 26 1.13 -18.12 8.67
C ASP A 26 0.00 -19.16 8.64
N ASP A 27 0.15 -20.19 9.48
CA ASP A 27 -0.84 -21.27 9.62
C ASP A 27 -2.14 -20.80 10.31
N ALA A 28 -2.13 -19.61 10.93
CA ALA A 28 -3.30 -19.00 11.54
C ALA A 28 -4.20 -18.27 10.52
N GLY A 29 -3.75 -18.16 9.27
CA GLY A 29 -4.52 -17.60 8.17
C GLY A 29 -4.15 -16.17 7.79
N ALA A 30 -3.03 -15.63 8.31
CA ALA A 30 -2.46 -14.40 7.77
C ALA A 30 -2.08 -14.64 6.29
N PRO A 31 -2.53 -13.77 5.37
CA PRO A 31 -2.35 -14.01 3.93
C PRO A 31 -0.89 -13.82 3.45
N GLY A 32 -0.04 -13.22 4.29
CA GLY A 32 1.25 -12.69 3.89
C GLY A 32 1.14 -11.52 2.91
N ALA A 33 2.24 -10.81 2.69
CA ALA A 33 2.29 -9.68 1.77
C ALA A 33 1.98 -10.09 0.32
N ARG A 34 2.51 -11.24 -0.12
CA ARG A 34 2.29 -11.75 -1.48
C ARG A 34 0.83 -12.14 -1.70
N GLY A 35 0.23 -12.87 -0.76
CA GLY A 35 -1.17 -13.28 -0.84
C GLY A 35 -2.11 -12.08 -0.85
N ALA A 36 -1.83 -11.07 -0.04
CA ALA A 36 -2.60 -9.83 0.04
C ALA A 36 -2.32 -8.83 -1.09
N GLY A 37 -1.31 -9.04 -1.94
CA GLY A 37 -1.00 -8.14 -3.06
C GLY A 37 -0.38 -6.80 -2.64
N VAL A 38 0.37 -6.78 -1.53
CA VAL A 38 0.96 -5.54 -0.98
C VAL A 38 1.91 -4.86 -1.98
N ALA A 39 2.66 -5.63 -2.78
CA ALA A 39 3.51 -5.04 -3.82
C ALA A 39 2.70 -4.27 -4.88
N ASP A 40 1.45 -4.67 -5.16
CA ASP A 40 0.57 -3.97 -6.09
C ASP A 40 0.06 -2.65 -5.48
N TYR A 41 -0.13 -2.60 -4.15
CA TYR A 41 -0.39 -1.34 -3.44
C TYR A 41 0.79 -0.38 -3.55
N VAL A 42 2.00 -0.85 -3.26
CA VAL A 42 3.21 -0.02 -3.29
C VAL A 42 3.49 0.51 -4.70
N ASP A 43 3.43 -0.34 -5.73
CA ASP A 43 3.55 0.11 -7.13
C ASP A 43 2.40 1.08 -7.50
N GLY A 44 1.20 0.80 -6.97
CA GLY A 44 0.02 1.66 -6.91
C GLY A 44 0.33 3.09 -6.52
N LEU A 45 0.88 3.23 -5.32
CA LEU A 45 1.20 4.48 -4.65
C LEU A 45 2.35 5.23 -5.34
N LEU A 46 3.43 4.53 -5.67
CA LEU A 46 4.59 5.12 -6.33
C LEU A 46 4.27 5.59 -7.75
N GLY A 47 3.37 4.90 -8.43
CA GLY A 47 2.85 5.25 -9.75
C GLY A 47 1.54 6.05 -9.73
N ALA A 48 1.10 6.60 -8.60
CA ALA A 48 -0.24 7.19 -8.46
C ALA A 48 -0.55 8.29 -9.50
N PHE A 49 0.47 9.04 -9.93
CA PHE A 49 0.36 10.11 -10.91
C PHE A 49 0.65 9.69 -12.37
N LEU A 50 0.77 8.39 -12.66
CA LEU A 50 0.87 7.88 -14.03
C LEU A 50 -0.49 7.83 -14.76
N VAL A 51 -1.57 8.12 -14.04
CA VAL A 51 -2.95 8.14 -14.54
C VAL A 51 -3.65 9.42 -14.07
N ASP A 52 -4.74 9.78 -14.75
CA ASP A 52 -5.54 10.96 -14.45
C ASP A 52 -7.04 10.57 -14.40
N PRO A 53 -7.77 10.86 -13.31
CA PRO A 53 -7.31 11.41 -12.04
C PRO A 53 -6.28 10.51 -11.32
N PRO A 54 -5.35 11.09 -10.53
CA PRO A 54 -4.33 10.29 -9.86
C PRO A 54 -4.95 9.37 -8.81
N ARG A 55 -4.34 8.20 -8.60
CA ARG A 55 -4.86 7.18 -7.66
C ARG A 55 -4.55 7.51 -6.20
N ILE A 56 -5.01 8.66 -5.73
CA ILE A 56 -4.83 9.16 -4.36
C ILE A 56 -6.14 8.99 -3.56
N TRP A 57 -7.25 9.54 -4.02
CA TRP A 57 -8.55 9.43 -3.34
C TRP A 57 -9.59 8.72 -4.20
N ALA A 58 -10.17 7.65 -3.67
CA ALA A 58 -11.31 6.99 -4.27
C ALA A 58 -12.54 7.93 -4.34
N GLY A 59 -13.36 7.77 -5.38
CA GLY A 59 -14.29 8.78 -5.86
C GLY A 59 -15.56 9.02 -5.04
N GLY A 60 -16.06 8.01 -4.33
CA GLY A 60 -17.33 8.11 -3.62
C GLY A 60 -17.31 7.35 -2.30
N PRO A 61 -18.26 7.60 -1.39
CA PRO A 61 -18.19 7.12 0.00
C PRO A 61 -18.38 5.60 0.15
N PHE A 62 -18.75 4.88 -0.91
CA PHE A 62 -19.09 3.46 -0.88
C PHE A 62 -18.32 2.70 -1.95
N SER A 63 -17.94 1.47 -1.62
CA SER A 63 -17.18 0.59 -2.51
C SER A 63 -18.04 -0.23 -3.48
N GLY A 64 -19.35 -0.25 -3.30
CA GLY A 64 -20.27 -1.16 -3.99
C GLY A 64 -20.06 -2.66 -3.69
N ARG A 65 -19.06 -3.07 -2.89
CA ARG A 65 -18.73 -4.50 -2.62
C ARG A 65 -19.87 -5.28 -1.96
N HIS A 66 -20.74 -4.58 -1.25
CA HIS A 66 -21.91 -5.15 -0.58
C HIS A 66 -23.24 -4.71 -1.22
N GLY A 67 -23.20 -4.27 -2.48
CA GLY A 67 -24.32 -3.67 -3.20
C GLY A 67 -24.36 -2.14 -3.06
N GLY A 68 -25.16 -1.49 -3.91
CA GLY A 68 -25.21 -0.03 -4.03
C GLY A 68 -24.18 0.53 -5.00
N ASP A 69 -23.99 1.85 -4.97
CA ASP A 69 -23.10 2.56 -5.88
C ASP A 69 -21.62 2.25 -5.59
N ASP A 70 -20.87 1.92 -6.64
CA ASP A 70 -19.42 1.73 -6.57
C ASP A 70 -18.70 3.06 -6.88
N GLY A 71 -18.62 3.92 -5.86
CA GLY A 71 -17.86 5.17 -5.92
C GLY A 71 -16.34 4.95 -5.93
N PHE A 72 -15.86 3.78 -5.50
CA PHE A 72 -14.45 3.45 -5.45
C PHE A 72 -13.88 3.04 -6.82
N SER A 73 -14.74 2.76 -7.80
CA SER A 73 -14.33 2.50 -9.19
C SER A 73 -13.68 3.69 -9.92
N THR A 74 -13.84 4.91 -9.40
CA THR A 74 -13.26 6.15 -9.94
C THR A 74 -12.42 6.87 -8.89
N PHE A 75 -11.62 7.84 -9.30
CA PHE A 75 -10.75 8.63 -8.42
C PHE A 75 -11.06 10.12 -8.54
N LEU A 76 -10.86 10.86 -7.45
CA LEU A 76 -11.09 12.30 -7.40
C LEU A 76 -9.94 13.07 -8.06
N THR A 77 -10.28 14.10 -8.84
CA THR A 77 -9.32 15.13 -9.25
C THR A 77 -8.88 15.92 -8.02
N LEU A 78 -7.56 16.06 -7.85
CA LEU A 78 -6.99 16.78 -6.70
C LEU A 78 -7.03 18.29 -6.92
N GLY A 79 -7.17 19.03 -5.82
CA GLY A 79 -6.93 20.47 -5.84
C GLY A 79 -5.43 20.79 -6.01
N PRO A 80 -5.05 22.01 -6.45
CA PRO A 80 -3.65 22.34 -6.73
C PRO A 80 -2.70 22.16 -5.54
N VAL A 81 -3.13 22.52 -4.33
CA VAL A 81 -2.32 22.39 -3.10
C VAL A 81 -2.15 20.92 -2.73
N GLU A 82 -3.19 20.13 -2.92
CA GLU A 82 -3.19 18.70 -2.61
C GLU A 82 -2.32 17.92 -3.60
N GLU A 83 -2.43 18.21 -4.89
CA GLU A 83 -1.54 17.65 -5.91
C GLU A 83 -0.08 18.02 -5.62
N LEU A 84 0.21 19.28 -5.28
CA LEU A 84 1.56 19.72 -4.92
C LEU A 84 2.10 18.92 -3.72
N ALA A 85 1.30 18.77 -2.66
CA ALA A 85 1.70 18.03 -1.46
C ALA A 85 1.96 16.55 -1.76
N TRP A 86 1.06 15.88 -2.48
CA TRP A 86 1.19 14.46 -2.82
C TRP A 86 2.35 14.18 -3.76
N ARG A 87 2.54 15.01 -4.79
CA ARG A 87 3.70 14.87 -5.67
C ARG A 87 5.00 15.14 -4.94
N THR A 88 5.05 16.10 -4.02
CA THR A 88 6.26 16.34 -3.19
C THR A 88 6.60 15.10 -2.36
N ARG A 89 5.60 14.41 -1.80
CA ARG A 89 5.81 13.19 -1.02
C ARG A 89 6.25 11.99 -1.89
N ILE A 90 5.62 11.79 -3.04
CA ILE A 90 5.87 10.64 -3.91
C ILE A 90 7.13 10.86 -4.78
N GLU A 91 7.19 11.95 -5.53
CA GLU A 91 8.25 12.24 -6.51
C GLU A 91 9.44 12.99 -5.90
N GLY A 92 9.25 13.61 -4.74
CA GLY A 92 10.24 14.50 -4.13
C GLY A 92 10.14 15.93 -4.66
N SER A 93 11.10 16.75 -4.26
CA SER A 93 11.15 18.14 -4.67
C SER A 93 11.71 18.35 -6.08
N GLN A 94 12.65 17.51 -6.50
CA GLN A 94 13.25 17.53 -7.85
C GLN A 94 13.82 18.92 -8.24
N GLY A 95 14.31 19.71 -7.27
CA GLY A 95 14.82 21.07 -7.51
C GLY A 95 13.73 22.11 -7.82
N ARG A 96 12.45 21.77 -7.63
CA ARG A 96 11.32 22.67 -7.87
C ARG A 96 11.14 23.61 -6.68
N PRO A 97 11.29 24.94 -6.85
CA PRO A 97 11.19 25.88 -5.74
C PRO A 97 9.89 25.77 -4.94
N GLU A 98 8.77 25.49 -5.62
CA GLU A 98 7.44 25.32 -4.99
C GLU A 98 7.35 24.09 -4.07
N ARG A 99 8.29 23.13 -4.17
CA ARG A 99 8.39 21.94 -3.33
C ARG A 99 9.53 22.00 -2.30
N GLU A 100 10.34 23.05 -2.32
CA GLU A 100 11.55 23.20 -1.48
C GLU A 100 11.45 24.35 -0.48
N TRP A 101 10.24 24.83 -0.19
CA TRP A 101 10.04 25.95 0.73
C TRP A 101 10.60 25.69 2.14
N ASN A 102 10.70 24.42 2.55
CA ASN A 102 11.33 23.95 3.79
C ASN A 102 12.64 23.16 3.55
N GLY A 103 13.25 23.34 2.39
CA GLY A 103 14.41 22.58 1.91
C GLY A 103 14.04 21.40 1.01
N PRO A 104 15.04 20.76 0.38
CA PRO A 104 14.85 19.64 -0.53
C PRO A 104 14.17 18.45 0.14
N VAL A 105 13.31 17.75 -0.60
CA VAL A 105 12.59 16.56 -0.14
C VAL A 105 12.92 15.38 -1.03
N VAL A 106 13.47 14.32 -0.44
CA VAL A 106 13.64 13.03 -1.11
C VAL A 106 12.30 12.31 -1.11
N GLY A 107 11.73 12.12 -2.29
CA GLY A 107 10.43 11.45 -2.45
C GLY A 107 10.52 9.95 -2.25
N TRP A 108 9.37 9.31 -2.01
CA TRP A 108 9.29 7.85 -1.90
C TRP A 108 9.82 7.13 -3.14
N GLN A 109 9.61 7.67 -4.35
CA GLN A 109 10.15 7.09 -5.58
C GLN A 109 11.68 6.94 -5.52
N GLU A 110 12.40 7.96 -5.08
CA GLU A 110 13.86 7.89 -4.96
C GLU A 110 14.27 6.92 -3.85
N ARG A 111 13.62 6.99 -2.68
CA ARG A 111 13.87 6.08 -1.55
C ARG A 111 13.68 4.61 -1.94
N TYR A 112 12.62 4.30 -2.70
CA TYR A 112 12.37 2.94 -3.17
C TYR A 112 13.41 2.46 -4.19
N ARG A 113 13.84 3.30 -5.14
CA ARG A 113 14.91 2.89 -6.07
C ARG A 113 16.23 2.65 -5.35
N ALA A 114 16.61 3.55 -4.45
CA ALA A 114 17.83 3.43 -3.67
C ALA A 114 17.80 2.18 -2.78
N GLY A 115 16.72 2.00 -2.01
CA GLY A 115 16.55 0.86 -1.11
C GLY A 115 16.53 -0.48 -1.84
N LEU A 116 15.74 -0.60 -2.93
CA LEU A 116 15.69 -1.84 -3.72
C LEU A 116 17.03 -2.16 -4.40
N ALA A 117 17.78 -1.14 -4.84
CA ALA A 117 19.13 -1.34 -5.35
C ALA A 117 20.10 -1.79 -4.24
N GLY A 118 19.99 -1.21 -3.04
CA GLY A 118 20.78 -1.56 -1.87
C GLY A 118 20.56 -3.01 -1.40
N LEU A 119 19.33 -3.51 -1.51
CA LEU A 119 19.02 -4.92 -1.23
C LEU A 119 19.71 -5.89 -2.20
N GLY A 120 20.06 -5.45 -3.42
CA GLY A 120 20.72 -6.25 -4.45
C GLY A 120 19.76 -7.06 -5.33
N THR A 121 20.22 -7.40 -6.53
CA THR A 121 19.40 -8.09 -7.56
C THR A 121 19.12 -9.56 -7.24
N ASP A 122 19.93 -10.16 -6.37
CA ASP A 122 19.86 -11.54 -5.90
C ASP A 122 19.04 -11.69 -4.60
N PHE A 123 18.54 -10.59 -4.02
CA PHE A 123 17.86 -10.60 -2.71
C PHE A 123 16.75 -11.66 -2.61
N ALA A 124 15.95 -11.81 -3.67
CA ALA A 124 14.84 -12.77 -3.70
C ALA A 124 15.28 -14.25 -3.69
N GLU A 125 16.55 -14.53 -3.99
CA GLU A 125 17.13 -15.88 -4.05
C GLU A 125 17.87 -16.25 -2.74
N LEU A 126 18.08 -15.26 -1.86
CA LEU A 126 18.72 -15.47 -0.57
C LEU A 126 17.83 -16.27 0.38
N ASP A 127 18.48 -16.94 1.33
CA ASP A 127 17.77 -17.46 2.49
C ASP A 127 17.27 -16.35 3.43
N GLY A 128 16.37 -16.70 4.34
CA GLY A 128 15.73 -15.73 5.24
C GLY A 128 16.72 -14.97 6.13
N ALA A 129 17.82 -15.59 6.55
CA ALA A 129 18.81 -14.95 7.42
C ALA A 129 19.65 -13.92 6.66
N ALA A 130 20.01 -14.21 5.41
CA ALA A 130 20.69 -13.26 4.53
C ALA A 130 19.76 -12.12 4.08
N GLN A 131 18.46 -12.39 3.89
CA GLN A 131 17.47 -11.32 3.66
C GLN A 131 17.35 -10.40 4.88
N ASP A 132 17.29 -10.95 6.10
CA ASP A 132 17.23 -10.17 7.34
C ASP A 132 18.46 -9.26 7.49
N ALA A 133 19.66 -9.80 7.22
CA ALA A 133 20.89 -9.03 7.30
C ALA A 133 20.87 -7.82 6.35
N ARG A 134 20.46 -8.02 5.08
CA ARG A 134 20.39 -6.92 4.11
C ARG A 134 19.29 -5.90 4.40
N LEU A 135 18.17 -6.33 4.97
CA LEU A 135 17.14 -5.39 5.45
C LEU A 135 17.64 -4.58 6.65
N ALA A 136 18.43 -5.19 7.53
CA ALA A 136 19.01 -4.51 8.69
C ALA A 136 20.10 -3.49 8.34
N ASP A 137 20.75 -3.62 7.17
CA ASP A 137 21.76 -2.67 6.68
C ASP A 137 21.16 -1.28 6.32
N ASP A 138 19.85 -1.21 6.02
CA ASP A 138 19.12 0.03 5.74
C ASP A 138 17.80 0.09 6.55
N PRO A 139 17.88 0.46 7.84
CA PRO A 139 16.70 0.52 8.71
C PRO A 139 15.66 1.54 8.25
N ASP A 140 16.08 2.66 7.63
CA ASP A 140 15.17 3.68 7.14
C ASP A 140 14.31 3.18 5.95
N PHE A 141 14.88 2.31 5.12
CA PHE A 141 14.13 1.63 4.06
C PHE A 141 13.27 0.49 4.61
N ALA A 142 13.77 -0.29 5.57
CA ALA A 142 12.99 -1.33 6.24
C ALA A 142 11.73 -0.74 6.93
N ASP A 143 11.86 0.39 7.61
CA ASP A 143 10.74 1.10 8.24
C ASP A 143 9.72 1.62 7.21
N LEU A 144 10.20 2.10 6.05
CA LEU A 144 9.34 2.51 4.95
C LEU A 144 8.58 1.33 4.34
N LEU A 145 9.24 0.19 4.14
CA LEU A 145 8.63 -1.06 3.69
C LEU A 145 7.58 -1.55 4.69
N HIS A 146 7.88 -1.50 5.99
CA HIS A 146 6.94 -1.87 7.03
C HIS A 146 5.70 -0.96 7.02
N THR A 147 5.90 0.37 6.93
CA THR A 147 4.80 1.35 6.88
C THR A 147 3.86 1.08 5.71
N HIS A 148 4.39 1.04 4.48
CA HIS A 148 3.57 0.76 3.31
C HIS A 148 3.06 -0.68 3.26
N GLY A 149 3.75 -1.61 3.93
CA GLY A 149 3.32 -2.99 4.11
C GLY A 149 2.04 -3.09 4.93
N CYS A 150 1.99 -2.37 6.06
CA CYS A 150 0.78 -2.24 6.87
C CYS A 150 -0.36 -1.56 6.11
N GLU A 151 -0.07 -0.46 5.40
CA GLU A 151 -1.07 0.22 4.57
C GLU A 151 -1.61 -0.69 3.46
N GLY A 152 -0.73 -1.43 2.80
CA GLY A 152 -1.10 -2.39 1.77
C GLY A 152 -1.80 -3.64 2.29
N LEU A 153 -1.55 -4.08 3.54
CA LEU A 153 -2.23 -5.23 4.12
C LEU A 153 -3.62 -4.90 4.65
N TYR A 154 -3.77 -3.73 5.27
CA TYR A 154 -4.94 -3.41 6.08
C TYR A 154 -5.74 -2.21 5.55
N GLY A 155 -5.23 -1.50 4.53
CA GLY A 155 -5.96 -0.46 3.82
C GLY A 155 -7.08 -1.00 2.93
N ASP A 156 -7.83 -0.10 2.28
CA ASP A 156 -8.92 -0.50 1.40
C ASP A 156 -8.38 -1.22 0.14
N PRO A 157 -8.97 -2.37 -0.25
CA PRO A 157 -8.55 -3.12 -1.44
C PRO A 157 -8.56 -2.32 -2.75
N VAL A 158 -9.31 -1.21 -2.84
CA VAL A 158 -9.33 -0.32 -4.00
C VAL A 158 -7.94 0.24 -4.35
N TYR A 159 -7.01 0.27 -3.40
CA TYR A 159 -5.66 0.77 -3.65
C TYR A 159 -4.69 -0.28 -4.20
N GLY A 160 -5.09 -1.57 -4.24
CA GLY A 160 -4.35 -2.66 -4.88
C GLY A 160 -3.81 -3.72 -3.91
N GLY A 161 -3.70 -3.37 -2.63
CA GLY A 161 -3.36 -4.29 -1.55
C GLY A 161 -4.60 -4.96 -0.96
N ASN A 162 -4.44 -5.59 0.19
CA ASN A 162 -5.48 -6.23 0.98
C ASN A 162 -6.44 -7.06 0.11
N ARG A 163 -5.89 -7.86 -0.80
CA ARG A 163 -6.65 -8.45 -1.89
C ARG A 163 -7.85 -9.23 -1.38
N GLY A 164 -9.03 -8.81 -1.83
CA GLY A 164 -10.30 -9.38 -1.40
C GLY A 164 -10.59 -9.22 0.09
N GLY A 165 -9.98 -8.28 0.81
CA GLY A 165 -10.14 -8.08 2.25
C GLY A 165 -9.39 -9.11 3.10
N ALA A 166 -8.29 -9.68 2.60
CA ALA A 166 -7.56 -10.74 3.30
C ALA A 166 -6.97 -10.31 4.65
N GLY A 167 -6.34 -9.13 4.72
CA GLY A 167 -5.81 -8.59 5.98
C GLY A 167 -6.93 -8.20 6.94
N TRP A 168 -8.08 -7.75 6.44
CA TRP A 168 -9.25 -7.50 7.28
C TRP A 168 -9.78 -8.78 7.93
N ARG A 169 -9.92 -9.86 7.15
CA ARG A 169 -10.33 -11.16 7.68
C ARG A 169 -9.36 -11.71 8.72
N SER A 170 -8.05 -11.57 8.51
CA SER A 170 -7.05 -12.12 9.44
C SER A 170 -7.10 -11.44 10.81
N ILE A 171 -7.59 -10.20 10.90
CA ILE A 171 -7.78 -9.47 12.16
C ILE A 171 -9.24 -9.39 12.61
N ALA A 172 -10.14 -10.17 11.99
CA ALA A 172 -11.58 -10.16 12.24
C ALA A 172 -12.25 -8.77 12.07
N PHE A 173 -11.67 -7.91 11.22
CA PHE A 173 -12.31 -6.66 10.82
C PHE A 173 -13.32 -6.94 9.70
N ALA A 174 -14.57 -6.51 9.90
CA ALA A 174 -15.66 -6.73 8.95
C ALA A 174 -15.50 -5.95 7.63
N GLY A 175 -14.52 -5.04 7.56
CA GLY A 175 -14.32 -4.18 6.41
C GLY A 175 -15.34 -3.05 6.35
N ASP A 176 -15.70 -2.68 5.14
CA ASP A 176 -16.69 -1.67 4.79
C ASP A 176 -18.13 -2.19 4.79
N ALA A 177 -18.37 -3.34 5.42
CA ALA A 177 -19.71 -3.82 5.70
C ALA A 177 -20.34 -2.98 6.84
N GLN A 178 -21.39 -2.23 6.50
CA GLN A 178 -22.15 -1.52 7.54
C GLN A 178 -22.86 -2.56 8.43
N PRO A 179 -22.65 -2.54 9.77
CA PRO A 179 -23.38 -3.45 10.64
C PRO A 179 -24.87 -3.16 10.49
N ARG A 180 -25.72 -4.19 10.48
CA ARG A 180 -27.20 -4.05 10.44
C ARG A 180 -27.77 -3.41 11.73
N GLY A 181 -26.92 -2.90 12.60
CA GLY A 181 -27.20 -2.66 14.02
C GLY A 181 -27.26 -3.98 14.79
N HIS A 182 -27.50 -3.88 16.08
CA HIS A 182 -27.88 -5.01 16.91
C HIS A 182 -29.39 -4.99 17.08
N THR A 183 -30.03 -6.14 16.92
CA THR A 183 -31.42 -6.33 17.30
C THR A 183 -31.59 -6.13 18.81
N PRO A 184 -32.78 -5.77 19.30
CA PRO A 184 -33.04 -5.71 20.73
C PRO A 184 -32.66 -7.01 21.46
N VAL A 185 -32.85 -8.18 20.82
CA VAL A 185 -32.47 -9.48 21.36
C VAL A 185 -30.97 -9.64 21.47
N GLU A 186 -30.21 -9.26 20.44
CA GLU A 186 -28.73 -9.30 20.47
C GLU A 186 -28.13 -8.37 21.54
N VAL A 187 -28.80 -7.24 21.85
CA VAL A 187 -28.35 -6.32 22.90
C VAL A 187 -28.76 -6.79 24.30
N THR A 188 -29.99 -7.28 24.46
CA THR A 188 -30.57 -7.52 25.78
C THR A 188 -30.47 -8.98 26.24
N GLY A 189 -30.21 -9.92 25.33
CA GLY A 189 -30.21 -11.35 25.59
C GLY A 189 -31.59 -11.90 26.00
N ARG A 190 -32.67 -11.16 25.73
CA ARG A 190 -34.05 -11.52 26.08
C ARG A 190 -34.89 -11.53 24.81
N GLU A 191 -35.66 -12.60 24.62
CA GLU A 191 -36.72 -12.70 23.60
C GLU A 191 -37.95 -11.87 23.98
#